data_AF-A0A7C7H5P1-F1
#
_entry.id   AF-A0A7C7H5P1-F1
#
_cell.length_a   1.000
_cell.length_b   1.000
_cell.length_c   1.000
_cell.angle_alpha   90.00
_cell.angle_beta   90.00
_cell.angle_gamma   90.00
#
_symmetry.space_group_name_H-M   'P 1'
#
loop_
_entity.id
_entity.type
_entity.pdbx_description
1 polymer ?
#
loop_
_entity_poly.entity_id
_entity_poly.type
_entity_poly.pdbx_seq_one_letter_code
_entity_poly.pdbx_strand_id
1 'polypeptide(L)'
;MKKNVFIVAMLCSTLAVNAQTEINSAKKIRVGFNLGTNYSILRSKESLPTNSKIYNDFGYKIGVLMDYSISRQLFFTPKAELAFNNSGIESTNNDNTMSKYKIFPASID
;
A
#
# COMPACT_ATOMS: atom_id res chain seq x y z
N MET A 1 -0.74 -30.41 -9.32
CA MET A 1 -0.61 -29.30 -10.31
C MET A 1 -1.92 -28.56 -10.56
N LYS A 2 -3.07 -29.22 -10.73
CA LYS A 2 -4.36 -28.55 -11.02
C LYS A 2 -4.83 -27.57 -9.91
N LYS A 3 -4.63 -27.89 -8.63
CA LYS A 3 -5.00 -27.01 -7.49
C LYS A 3 -4.23 -25.68 -7.47
N ASN A 4 -2.94 -25.69 -7.79
CA ASN A 4 -2.11 -24.48 -7.72
C ASN A 4 -2.41 -23.52 -8.89
N VAL A 5 -2.77 -24.06 -10.07
CA VAL A 5 -3.22 -23.26 -11.22
C VAL A 5 -4.53 -22.53 -10.90
N PHE A 6 -5.44 -23.17 -10.16
CA PHE A 6 -6.72 -22.58 -9.78
C PHE A 6 -6.55 -21.36 -8.86
N ILE A 7 -5.61 -21.43 -7.91
CA ILE A 7 -5.31 -20.33 -6.97
C ILE A 7 -4.69 -19.13 -7.69
N VAL A 8 -3.77 -19.37 -8.62
CA VAL A 8 -3.14 -18.30 -9.42
C VAL A 8 -4.17 -17.62 -10.34
N ALA A 9 -5.09 -18.39 -10.95
CA ALA A 9 -6.15 -17.83 -11.77
C ALA A 9 -7.13 -16.96 -10.97
N MET A 10 -7.40 -17.31 -9.71
CA MET A 10 -8.29 -16.55 -8.83
C MET A 10 -7.67 -15.21 -8.39
N LEU A 11 -6.34 -15.18 -8.16
CA LEU A 11 -5.58 -13.96 -7.82
C LEU A 11 -5.52 -12.93 -8.95
N CYS A 12 -5.68 -13.34 -10.22
CA CYS A 12 -5.70 -12.43 -11.37
C CYS A 12 -7.10 -11.86 -11.71
N SER A 13 -8.14 -12.28 -11.00
CA SER A 13 -9.51 -11.82 -11.26
C SER A 13 -9.84 -10.54 -10.49
N THR A 14 -9.27 -9.41 -10.90
CA THR A 14 -9.74 -8.10 -10.42
C THR A 14 -11.06 -7.79 -11.11
N LEU A 15 -12.17 -7.88 -10.38
CA LEU A 15 -13.48 -7.44 -10.87
C LEU A 15 -13.58 -5.92 -10.74
N ALA A 16 -13.44 -5.21 -11.86
CA ALA A 16 -13.74 -3.78 -11.93
C ALA A 16 -15.25 -3.62 -12.12
N VAL A 17 -15.97 -3.33 -11.04
CA VAL A 17 -17.41 -3.02 -11.08
C VAL A 17 -17.56 -1.52 -11.34
N ASN A 18 -17.97 -1.15 -12.55
CA ASN A 18 -18.31 0.23 -12.88
C ASN A 18 -19.80 0.45 -12.61
N ALA A 19 -20.11 1.25 -11.59
CA ALA A 19 -21.49 1.43 -11.14
C ALA A 19 -22.32 2.42 -11.99
N GLN A 20 -21.69 3.26 -12.84
CA GLN A 20 -22.42 4.32 -13.55
C GLN A 20 -21.79 4.63 -14.91
N THR A 21 -22.57 4.47 -15.99
CA THR A 21 -22.29 5.05 -17.31
C THR A 21 -23.26 6.21 -17.50
N GLU A 22 -22.85 7.44 -17.16
CA GLU A 22 -23.61 8.62 -17.57
C GLU A 22 -23.41 8.87 -19.07
N ILE A 23 -24.53 8.94 -19.77
CA ILE A 23 -24.64 9.32 -21.17
C ILE A 23 -24.18 10.78 -21.33
N ASN A 24 -23.21 11.00 -22.23
CA ASN A 24 -22.83 12.28 -22.81
C ASN A 24 -22.54 13.46 -21.87
N SER A 25 -21.41 13.39 -21.18
CA SER A 25 -20.53 14.56 -21.05
C SER A 25 -19.12 14.03 -20.84
N ALA A 26 -18.17 14.46 -21.67
CA ALA A 26 -16.75 14.19 -21.46
C ALA A 26 -16.29 14.94 -20.19
N LYS A 27 -16.67 14.43 -19.01
CA LYS A 27 -16.29 15.01 -17.72
C LYS A 27 -14.77 14.93 -17.65
N LYS A 28 -14.15 16.10 -17.76
CA LYS A 28 -12.69 16.28 -17.71
C LYS A 28 -12.10 15.88 -16.35
N ILE A 29 -12.96 15.79 -15.33
CA ILE A 29 -12.61 15.47 -13.95
C ILE A 29 -13.44 14.26 -13.48
N ARG A 30 -12.77 13.25 -12.92
CA ARG A 30 -13.38 12.16 -12.16
C ARG A 30 -12.82 12.18 -10.75
N VAL A 31 -13.62 11.82 -9.75
CA VAL A 31 -13.18 11.72 -8.35
C VAL A 31 -13.54 10.34 -7.84
N GLY A 32 -12.66 9.75 -7.04
CA GLY A 32 -12.87 8.43 -6.47
C GLY A 32 -12.14 8.24 -5.15
N PHE A 33 -12.42 7.12 -4.52
CA PHE A 33 -11.69 6.63 -3.35
C PHE A 33 -10.97 5.33 -3.70
N ASN A 34 -9.92 5.02 -2.96
CA ASN A 34 -9.26 3.72 -3.02
C ASN A 34 -9.19 3.11 -1.62
N LEU A 35 -9.26 1.79 -1.60
CA LEU A 35 -9.01 0.96 -0.43
C LEU A 35 -8.16 -0.22 -0.91
N GLY A 36 -7.12 -0.56 -0.17
CA GLY A 36 -6.30 -1.70 -0.54
C GLY A 36 -5.28 -2.06 0.53
N THR A 37 -4.41 -2.99 0.17
CA THR A 37 -3.28 -3.41 0.99
C THR A 37 -1.96 -2.89 0.41
N ASN A 38 -0.92 -2.87 1.23
CA ASN A 38 0.45 -2.59 0.83
C ASN A 38 1.41 -3.48 1.61
N TYR A 39 2.65 -3.62 1.12
CA TYR A 39 3.71 -4.30 1.85
C TYR A 39 4.86 -3.32 2.01
N SER A 40 5.31 -3.10 3.24
CA SER A 40 6.24 -2.02 3.56
C SER A 40 7.63 -2.54 3.87
N ILE A 41 8.58 -2.18 3.00
CA ILE A 41 10.00 -2.54 3.12
C ILE A 41 10.73 -1.38 3.80
N LEU A 42 11.06 -1.55 5.08
CA LEU A 42 11.87 -0.62 5.84
C LEU A 42 13.35 -0.92 5.61
N ARG A 43 14.15 0.14 5.49
CA ARG A 43 15.61 0.06 5.36
C ARG A 43 16.24 1.12 6.24
N SER A 44 17.14 0.69 7.12
CA SER A 44 17.97 1.61 7.90
C SER A 44 19.09 2.17 7.02
N LYS A 45 19.38 3.47 7.19
CA LYS A 45 20.54 4.13 6.58
C LYS A 45 21.84 3.71 7.28
N GLU A 46 21.77 3.55 8.60
CA GLU A 46 22.89 3.15 9.44
C GLU A 46 22.79 1.68 9.87
N SER A 47 23.90 1.13 10.35
CA SER A 47 23.92 -0.21 10.94
C SER A 47 23.06 -0.23 12.21
N LEU A 48 22.05 -1.09 12.23
CA LEU A 48 21.25 -1.30 13.43
C LEU A 48 22.13 -1.84 14.55
N PRO A 49 21.81 -1.52 15.81
CA PRO A 49 22.41 -2.19 16.97
C PRO A 49 22.32 -3.72 16.82
N THR A 50 23.32 -4.45 17.30
CA THR A 50 23.41 -5.92 17.17
C THR A 50 22.21 -6.66 17.77
N ASN A 51 21.50 -6.03 18.70
CA ASN A 51 20.29 -6.54 19.33
C ASN A 51 18.99 -6.13 18.63
N SER A 52 19.04 -5.49 17.46
CA SER A 52 17.87 -4.94 16.77
C SER A 52 17.71 -5.48 15.36
N LYS A 53 16.47 -5.77 14.95
CA LYS A 53 16.11 -6.30 13.63
C LYS A 53 14.91 -5.57 13.06
N ILE A 54 14.97 -5.24 11.78
CA ILE A 54 13.81 -4.72 11.05
C ILE A 54 12.91 -5.90 10.63
N TYR A 55 11.61 -5.72 10.79
CA TYR A 55 10.61 -6.61 10.21
C TYR A 55 9.70 -5.84 9.25
N ASN A 56 9.38 -6.48 8.12
CA ASN A 56 8.56 -5.93 7.04
C ASN A 56 7.24 -6.69 7.01
N ASP A 57 6.13 -5.98 6.90
CA ASP A 57 4.81 -6.59 6.98
C ASP A 57 3.80 -5.88 6.07
N PHE A 58 2.65 -6.53 5.89
CA PHE A 58 1.50 -5.99 5.21
C PHE A 58 0.81 -4.90 6.03
N GLY A 59 0.34 -3.89 5.32
CA GLY A 59 -0.50 -2.82 5.82
C GLY A 59 -1.75 -2.66 4.96
N TYR A 60 -2.59 -1.73 5.39
CA TYR A 60 -3.77 -1.31 4.63
C TYR A 60 -3.68 0.17 4.33
N LYS A 61 -4.30 0.59 3.22
CA LYS A 61 -4.34 1.96 2.77
C LYS A 61 -5.74 2.36 2.38
N ILE A 62 -6.05 3.62 2.66
CA ILE A 62 -7.27 4.30 2.22
C ILE A 62 -6.87 5.63 1.61
N GLY A 63 -7.53 6.03 0.53
CA GLY A 63 -7.22 7.30 -0.09
C GLY A 63 -8.31 7.85 -0.97
N VAL A 64 -8.08 9.08 -1.39
CA VAL A 64 -8.89 9.78 -2.39
C VAL A 64 -8.02 10.08 -3.60
N LEU A 65 -8.62 10.01 -4.78
CA LEU A 65 -7.97 10.34 -6.03
C LEU A 65 -8.89 11.17 -6.90
N MET A 66 -8.29 11.99 -7.75
CA MET A 66 -8.96 12.70 -8.82
C MET A 66 -8.26 12.35 -10.12
N ASP A 67 -8.99 12.05 -11.19
CA ASP A 67 -8.43 11.96 -12.54
C ASP A 67 -8.78 13.21 -13.32
N TYR A 68 -7.77 13.88 -13.86
CA TYR A 68 -7.94 14.97 -14.81
C TYR A 68 -7.48 14.53 -16.20
N SER A 69 -8.39 14.57 -17.18
CA SER A 69 -8.06 14.23 -18.57
C SER A 69 -7.36 15.39 -19.26
N ILE A 70 -6.09 15.21 -19.59
CA ILE A 70 -5.30 16.16 -20.39
C ILE A 70 -5.61 15.93 -21.87
N SER A 71 -5.66 14.67 -22.28
CA SER A 71 -6.04 14.23 -23.63
C SER A 71 -6.82 12.91 -23.54
N ARG A 72 -7.25 12.38 -24.70
CA ARG A 72 -7.95 11.07 -24.75
C ARG A 72 -7.11 9.89 -24.24
N GLN A 73 -5.79 10.03 -24.19
CA GLN A 73 -4.85 8.97 -23.83
C GLN A 73 -4.03 9.30 -22.57
N LEU A 74 -4.04 10.55 -22.12
CA LEU A 74 -3.23 11.02 -21.00
C LEU A 74 -4.11 11.59 -19.89
N PHE A 75 -3.90 11.08 -18.68
CA PHE A 75 -4.60 11.47 -17.47
C PHE A 75 -3.57 11.86 -16.40
N PHE A 76 -3.86 12.93 -15.66
CA PHE A 76 -3.13 13.32 -14.45
C PHE A 76 -3.98 12.94 -13.25
N THR A 77 -3.44 12.12 -12.35
CA THR A 77 -4.20 11.58 -11.21
C THR A 77 -3.54 11.98 -9.88
N PRO A 78 -3.83 13.18 -9.33
CA PRO A 78 -3.42 13.51 -7.99
C PRO A 78 -4.13 12.60 -6.99
N LYS A 79 -3.38 12.14 -6.00
CA LYS A 79 -3.81 11.10 -5.08
C LYS A 79 -3.25 11.38 -3.69
N ALA A 80 -4.13 11.30 -2.69
CA ALA A 80 -3.78 11.43 -1.28
C ALA A 80 -4.19 10.15 -0.56
N GLU A 81 -3.26 9.52 0.17
CA GLU A 81 -3.48 8.26 0.88
C GLU A 81 -3.01 8.35 2.33
N LEU A 82 -3.74 7.65 3.19
CA LEU A 82 -3.30 7.25 4.52
C LEU A 82 -2.96 5.76 4.47
N ALA A 83 -1.74 5.43 4.89
CA ALA A 83 -1.25 4.06 4.96
C ALA A 83 -0.98 3.66 6.41
N PHE A 84 -1.58 2.55 6.83
CA PHE A 84 -1.44 1.97 8.15
C PHE A 84 -0.49 0.78 8.06
N ASN A 85 0.77 1.03 8.40
CA ASN A 85 1.85 0.07 8.25
C ASN A 85 2.07 -0.71 9.55
N ASN A 86 2.33 -2.02 9.42
CA ASN A 86 2.68 -2.86 10.56
C ASN A 86 4.18 -3.11 10.71
N SER A 87 5.00 -2.76 9.71
CA SER A 87 6.47 -2.89 9.76
C SER A 87 7.10 -2.08 10.90
N GLY A 88 8.26 -2.52 11.38
CA GLY A 88 8.94 -1.86 12.49
C GLY A 88 10.32 -2.44 12.83
N ILE A 89 10.81 -2.12 14.03
CA ILE A 89 12.04 -2.68 14.61
C ILE A 89 11.68 -3.52 15.84
N GLU A 90 12.27 -4.71 15.92
CA GLU A 90 12.29 -5.54 17.11
C GLU A 90 13.67 -5.44 17.74
N SER A 91 13.72 -5.10 19.03
CA SER A 91 14.96 -5.04 19.81
C SER A 91 14.89 -6.03 20.97
N THR A 92 15.95 -6.84 21.12
CA THR A 92 16.13 -7.74 22.25
C THR A 92 16.81 -6.99 23.39
N ASN A 93 16.19 -6.96 24.56
CA ASN A 93 16.74 -6.35 25.76
C ASN A 93 17.75 -7.30 26.44
N ASN A 94 18.50 -6.76 27.41
CA ASN A 94 19.51 -7.54 28.16
C ASN A 94 18.92 -8.68 29.01
N ASP A 95 17.63 -8.63 29.30
CA ASP A 95 16.87 -9.66 30.02
C ASP A 95 16.24 -10.70 29.07
N ASN A 96 16.64 -10.71 27.79
CA ASN A 96 16.06 -11.51 26.71
C ASN A 96 14.59 -11.21 26.39
N THR A 97 14.00 -10.13 26.90
CA THR A 97 12.67 -9.69 26.47
C THR A 97 12.73 -9.02 25.09
N MET A 98 11.67 -9.13 24.30
CA MET A 98 11.57 -8.50 22.97
C MET A 98 10.65 -7.27 23.02
N SER A 99 11.20 -6.11 22.68
CA SER A 99 10.45 -4.87 22.49
C SER A 99 10.17 -4.66 21.00
N LYS A 100 8.89 -4.45 20.64
CA LYS A 100 8.48 -4.15 19.27
C LYS A 100 8.12 -2.67 19.13
N TYR A 101 8.77 -1.98 18.20
CA TYR A 101 8.50 -0.59 17.89
C TYR A 101 7.92 -0.49 16.48
N LYS A 102 6.67 -0.02 16.38
CA LYS A 102 6.05 0.31 15.09
C LYS A 102 6.65 1.60 14.57
N ILE A 103 7.11 1.59 13.32
CA ILE A 103 7.71 2.75 12.70
C ILE A 103 6.77 3.29 11.65
N PHE A 104 6.46 4.58 11.74
CA PHE A 104 5.80 5.27 10.64
C PHE A 104 6.83 5.50 9.53
N PRO A 105 6.50 5.25 8.27
CA PRO A 105 7.44 5.34 7.14
C PRO A 105 8.01 6.75 6.88
N ALA A 106 7.63 7.75 7.68
CA ALA A 106 8.18 9.10 7.65
C ALA A 106 9.40 9.31 8.58
N SER A 107 9.78 8.33 9.40
CA SER A 107 10.86 8.49 10.38
C SER A 107 11.77 7.25 10.46
N ILE A 108 12.66 7.11 9.48
CA ILE A 108 13.89 6.34 9.65
C ILE A 108 15.03 7.31 9.29
N ASP A 109 15.37 8.17 10.25
CA ASP A 109 16.66 8.85 10.28
C ASP A 109 17.64 8.01 11.09
#